data_AF-A0A9P6YPE9-F1
#
_entry.id   AF-A0A9P6YPE9-F1
#
_cell.length_a   1.000
_cell.length_b   1.000
_cell.length_c   1.000
_cell.angle_alpha   90.00
_cell.angle_beta   90.00
_cell.angle_gamma   90.00
#
_symmetry.space_group_name_H-M   'P 1'
#
loop_
_entity.id
_entity.type
_entity.pdbx_description
1 polymer ?
#
loop_
_entity_poly.entity_id
_entity_poly.type
_entity_poly.pdbx_seq_one_letter_code
_entity_poly.pdbx_strand_id
1 'polypeptide(L)'
;MVFSDETKVSVFGSDGCKYYWSRPDDALQPHHLDLTVKGGQGSVMVWGCITYDGPGYACWIHGRSMKAINYVNILETTLMESLKYYGYNPEDIYFQQDKDPKHTSKLAKQWFVDNNFNSDHIYS
;
A
#
# COMPACT_ATOMS: atom_id res chain seq x y z
N MET A 1 17.65 0.91 3.54
CA MET A 1 16.41 1.30 4.24
C MET A 1 15.26 1.12 3.27
N VAL A 2 14.19 0.48 3.71
CA VAL A 2 13.01 0.10 2.92
C VAL A 2 11.77 0.57 3.65
N PHE A 3 10.95 1.38 2.98
CA PHE A 3 9.66 1.84 3.47
C PHE A 3 8.56 1.04 2.78
N SER A 4 7.54 0.64 3.51
CA SER A 4 6.39 -0.09 2.96
C SER A 4 5.08 0.51 3.45
N ASP A 5 4.06 0.51 2.60
CA ASP A 5 2.72 0.98 2.95
C ASP A 5 1.63 0.34 2.07
N GLU A 6 0.39 0.39 2.55
CA GLU A 6 -0.79 0.07 1.76
C GLU A 6 -1.53 1.32 1.32
N THR A 7 -1.86 1.41 0.04
CA THR A 7 -2.67 2.49 -0.49
C THR A 7 -3.92 1.98 -1.19
N LYS A 8 -5.03 2.70 -1.01
CA LYS A 8 -6.29 2.44 -1.71
C LYS A 8 -6.32 3.30 -2.98
N VAL A 9 -6.36 2.65 -4.14
CA VAL A 9 -6.54 3.29 -5.43
C VAL A 9 -8.00 3.14 -5.87
N SER A 10 -8.75 4.24 -5.88
CA SER A 10 -10.14 4.29 -6.33
C SER A 10 -10.20 4.39 -7.87
N VAL A 11 -11.03 3.55 -8.51
CA VAL A 11 -11.21 3.56 -9.98
C VAL A 11 -11.98 4.80 -10.43
N PHE A 12 -12.88 5.32 -9.60
CA PHE A 12 -13.72 6.47 -9.93
C PHE A 12 -13.63 7.55 -8.84
N GLY A 13 -13.01 8.68 -9.18
CA GLY A 13 -12.92 9.84 -8.31
C GLY A 13 -11.83 9.71 -7.24
N SER A 14 -11.13 10.81 -6.99
CA SER A 14 -10.36 10.99 -5.76
C SER A 14 -11.31 11.39 -4.63
N ASP A 15 -11.03 10.98 -3.38
CA ASP A 15 -11.76 11.45 -2.19
C ASP A 15 -11.54 12.97 -1.89
N GLY A 16 -10.77 13.67 -2.74
CA GLY A 16 -10.45 15.09 -2.60
C GLY A 16 -11.51 16.05 -3.14
N CYS A 17 -11.47 17.31 -2.68
CA CYS A 17 -12.34 18.39 -3.15
C CYS A 17 -12.09 18.71 -4.64
N LYS A 18 -13.17 18.77 -5.43
CA LYS A 18 -13.13 19.32 -6.78
C LYS A 18 -13.65 20.76 -6.78
N TYR A 19 -12.96 21.61 -7.52
CA TYR A 19 -13.34 23.01 -7.70
C TYR A 19 -13.93 23.20 -9.09
N TYR A 20 -15.01 23.98 -9.17
CA TYR A 20 -15.55 24.47 -10.44
C TYR A 20 -15.83 25.97 -10.31
N TRP A 21 -16.01 26.62 -11.45
CA TRP A 21 -16.35 28.05 -11.52
C TRP A 21 -17.68 28.19 -12.26
N SER A 22 -18.62 28.94 -11.68
CA SER A 22 -19.88 29.31 -12.34
C SER A 22 -20.16 30.80 -12.14
N ARG A 23 -20.94 31.38 -13.06
CA ARG A 23 -21.50 32.73 -12.88
C ARG A 23 -22.74 32.65 -11.96
N PRO A 24 -23.14 33.74 -11.28
CA PRO A 24 -24.23 33.73 -10.30
C PRO A 24 -25.57 33.24 -10.84
N ASP A 25 -25.84 33.50 -12.13
CA ASP A 25 -27.13 33.22 -12.77
C ASP A 25 -27.11 31.99 -13.68
N ASP A 26 -25.98 31.28 -13.74
CA ASP A 26 -25.80 30.17 -14.67
C ASP A 26 -26.36 28.87 -14.08
N ALA A 27 -27.11 28.12 -14.88
CA ALA A 27 -27.63 26.83 -14.45
C ALA A 27 -26.47 25.85 -14.24
N LEU A 28 -26.58 24.97 -13.23
CA LEU A 28 -25.61 23.90 -13.00
C LEU A 28 -25.55 22.98 -14.22
N GLN A 29 -24.43 23.00 -14.93
CA GLN A 29 -24.17 22.13 -16.06
C GLN A 29 -23.63 20.78 -15.57
N PRO A 30 -23.76 19.71 -16.36
CA PRO A 30 -23.25 18.38 -15.98
C PRO A 30 -21.76 18.35 -15.61
N HIS A 31 -20.95 19.26 -16.13
CA HIS A 31 -19.52 19.40 -15.80
C HIS A 31 -19.26 20.16 -14.49
N HIS A 32 -20.26 20.80 -13.89
CA HIS A 32 -20.24 21.36 -12.53
C HIS A 32 -20.63 20.35 -11.46
N LEU A 33 -21.13 19.18 -11.86
CA LEU A 33 -21.67 18.17 -10.96
C LEU A 33 -20.73 16.97 -10.87
N ASP A 34 -20.41 16.57 -9.65
CA ASP A 34 -19.78 15.28 -9.40
C ASP A 34 -20.84 14.19 -9.38
N LEU A 35 -20.97 13.48 -10.50
CA LEU A 35 -21.88 12.35 -10.61
C LEU A 35 -21.44 11.24 -9.65
N THR A 36 -22.22 11.03 -8.60
CA THR A 36 -22.01 9.93 -7.66
C THR A 36 -22.55 8.64 -8.27
N VAL A 37 -21.66 7.69 -8.57
CA VAL A 37 -22.07 6.39 -9.10
C VAL A 37 -22.73 5.59 -7.97
N LYS A 38 -24.02 5.26 -8.09
CA LYS A 38 -24.72 4.38 -7.14
C LYS A 38 -24.41 2.92 -7.47
N GLY A 39 -23.34 2.42 -6.86
CA GLY A 39 -22.87 1.03 -7.01
C GLY A 39 -21.39 1.02 -6.74
N GLY A 40 -20.98 0.42 -5.62
CA GLY A 40 -19.67 0.59 -4.99
C GLY A 40 -18.54 0.87 -5.97
N GLN A 41 -18.04 2.11 -5.95
CA GLN A 41 -16.86 2.52 -6.72
C GLN A 41 -15.75 1.53 -6.43
N GLY A 42 -15.45 0.66 -7.41
CA GLY A 42 -14.40 -0.33 -7.29
C GLY A 42 -13.12 0.36 -6.83
N SER A 43 -12.52 -0.14 -5.77
CA SER A 43 -11.23 0.32 -5.28
C SER A 43 -10.32 -0.87 -5.14
N VAL A 44 -9.08 -0.73 -5.56
CA VAL A 44 -8.05 -1.75 -5.38
C VAL A 44 -7.15 -1.28 -4.25
N MET A 45 -6.89 -2.18 -3.30
CA MET A 45 -5.82 -1.95 -2.32
C MET A 45 -4.52 -2.48 -2.91
N VAL A 46 -3.47 -1.68 -2.86
CA VAL A 46 -2.15 -2.01 -3.37
C VAL A 46 -1.18 -1.91 -2.21
N TRP A 47 -0.31 -2.90 -2.09
CA TRP A 47 0.87 -2.84 -1.23
C TRP A 47 2.09 -2.55 -2.11
N GLY A 48 3.01 -1.74 -1.60
CA GLY A 48 4.29 -1.52 -2.27
C GLY A 48 5.36 -1.08 -1.29
N CYS A 49 6.61 -1.12 -1.76
CA CYS A 49 7.74 -0.62 -1.00
C CYS A 49 8.61 0.34 -1.82
N ILE A 50 9.35 1.20 -1.12
CA ILE A 50 10.30 2.15 -1.70
C ILE A 50 11.62 2.00 -0.95
N THR A 51 12.71 2.00 -1.71
CA THR A 51 14.08 1.93 -1.22
C THR A 51 14.84 3.21 -1.58
N TYR A 52 16.06 3.35 -1.09
CA TYR A 52 16.94 4.47 -1.48
C TYR A 52 17.20 4.49 -3.00
N ASP A 53 17.37 3.32 -3.61
CA ASP A 53 17.68 3.19 -5.04
C ASP A 53 16.45 3.38 -5.94
N GLY A 54 15.24 3.33 -5.37
CA GLY A 54 14.00 3.56 -6.09
C GLY A 54 12.82 2.73 -5.60
N PRO A 55 11.70 2.76 -6.36
CA PRO A 55 10.50 2.02 -6.03
C PRO A 55 10.71 0.51 -6.19
N GLY A 56 10.36 -0.26 -5.16
CA GLY A 56 10.28 -1.71 -5.24
C GLY A 56 9.04 -2.18 -6.00
N TYR A 57 8.84 -3.50 -6.01
CA TYR A 57 7.64 -4.09 -6.57
C TYR A 57 6.41 -3.73 -5.74
N ALA A 58 5.27 -3.74 -6.42
CA ALA A 58 3.96 -3.52 -5.82
C ALA A 58 3.02 -4.66 -6.22
N CYS A 59 2.13 -5.04 -5.31
CA CYS A 59 1.15 -6.08 -5.54
C CYS A 59 -0.25 -5.63 -5.14
N TRP A 60 -1.24 -6.10 -5.89
CA TRP A 60 -2.64 -5.96 -5.52
C TRP A 60 -3.02 -6.87 -4.35
N ILE A 61 -3.74 -6.32 -3.37
CA ILE A 61 -4.31 -7.11 -2.27
C ILE A 61 -5.70 -7.56 -2.71
N HIS A 62 -5.86 -8.87 -2.93
CA HIS A 62 -7.13 -9.45 -3.33
C HIS A 62 -8.09 -9.54 -2.13
N GLY A 63 -9.16 -8.74 -2.14
CA GLY A 63 -10.24 -8.76 -1.16
C GLY A 63 -10.32 -7.51 -0.27
N ARG A 64 -11.43 -7.38 0.46
CA ARG A 64 -11.77 -6.18 1.24
C ARG A 64 -11.01 -6.06 2.57
N SER A 65 -10.42 -7.16 3.06
CA SER A 65 -9.74 -7.22 4.35
C SER A 65 -8.50 -8.11 4.23
N MET A 66 -7.34 -7.54 4.51
CA MET A 66 -6.08 -8.26 4.55
C MET A 66 -5.94 -9.02 5.87
N LYS A 67 -5.63 -10.32 5.78
CA LYS A 67 -5.27 -11.15 6.95
C LYS A 67 -3.75 -11.19 7.08
N ALA A 68 -3.26 -11.51 8.28
CA ALA A 68 -1.83 -11.67 8.55
C ALA A 68 -1.13 -12.67 7.60
N ILE A 69 -1.81 -13.75 7.18
CA ILE A 69 -1.25 -14.71 6.24
C ILE A 69 -1.06 -14.13 4.82
N ASN A 70 -1.97 -13.26 4.39
CA ASN A 70 -1.84 -12.58 3.10
C ASN A 70 -0.66 -11.62 3.15
N TYR A 71 -0.47 -10.92 4.28
CA TYR A 71 0.66 -10.05 4.49
C TYR A 71 1.99 -10.80 4.39
N VAL A 72 2.12 -11.94 5.07
CA VAL A 72 3.32 -12.78 4.99
C VAL A 72 3.60 -13.26 3.56
N ASN A 73 2.57 -13.63 2.80
CA ASN A 73 2.73 -13.99 1.39
C ASN A 73 3.26 -12.80 0.55
N ILE A 74 2.81 -11.58 0.83
CA ILE A 74 3.31 -10.36 0.17
C ILE A 74 4.78 -10.12 0.51
N LEU A 75 5.18 -10.33 1.76
CA LEU A 75 6.58 -10.24 2.17
C LEU A 75 7.44 -11.30 1.46
N GLU A 76 6.99 -12.55 1.44
CA GLU A 76 7.70 -13.66 0.81
C GLU A 76 7.88 -13.49 -0.70
N THR A 77 6.91 -12.87 -1.35
CA THR A 77 6.94 -12.63 -2.80
C THR A 77 7.49 -11.25 -3.12
N THR A 78 6.69 -10.22 -2.92
CA THR A 78 6.91 -8.86 -3.45
C THR A 78 8.08 -8.17 -2.76
N LEU A 79 8.22 -8.29 -1.44
CA LEU A 79 9.37 -7.71 -0.73
C LEU A 79 10.66 -8.43 -1.10
N MET A 80 10.71 -9.77 -1.01
CA MET A 80 11.92 -10.53 -1.33
C MET A 80 12.38 -10.36 -2.79
N GLU A 81 11.44 -10.30 -3.74
CA GLU A 81 11.76 -9.96 -5.14
C GLU A 81 12.34 -8.55 -5.27
N SER A 82 11.81 -7.58 -4.51
CA SER A 82 12.33 -6.21 -4.51
C SER A 82 13.76 -6.15 -3.96
N LEU A 83 14.02 -6.84 -2.86
CA LEU A 83 15.36 -6.93 -2.28
C LEU A 83 16.34 -7.59 -3.26
N LYS A 84 15.92 -8.68 -3.90
CA LYS A 84 16.71 -9.39 -4.89
C LYS A 84 17.01 -8.52 -6.12
N TYR A 85 16.05 -7.73 -6.59
CA TYR A 85 16.23 -6.83 -7.72
C TYR A 85 17.33 -5.79 -7.46
N TYR A 86 17.35 -5.23 -6.25
CA TYR A 86 18.37 -4.25 -5.84
C TYR A 86 19.65 -4.89 -5.25
N GLY A 87 19.70 -6.21 -5.10
CA GLY A 87 20.85 -6.92 -4.52
C GLY A 87 21.02 -6.68 -3.01
N TYR A 88 19.93 -6.38 -2.30
CA TYR A 88 19.94 -6.19 -0.86
C TYR A 88 19.91 -7.52 -0.10
N ASN A 89 20.69 -7.60 0.98
CA ASN A 89 20.60 -8.69 1.93
C ASN A 89 19.59 -8.34 3.04
N PRO A 90 18.70 -9.27 3.43
CA PRO A 90 17.75 -9.07 4.53
C PRO A 90 18.38 -8.65 5.87
N GLU A 91 19.61 -9.08 6.16
CA GLU A 91 20.32 -8.77 7.40
C GLU A 91 20.75 -7.29 7.49
N ASP A 92 21.05 -6.69 6.34
CA ASP A 92 21.63 -5.35 6.22
C ASP A 92 20.56 -4.25 6.04
N ILE A 93 19.30 -4.63 5.90
CA ILE A 93 18.22 -3.67 5.63
C ILE A 93 17.49 -3.24 6.90
N TYR A 94 17.23 -1.94 6.95
CA TYR A 94 16.24 -1.35 7.85
C TYR A 94 14.88 -1.35 7.17
N PHE A 95 13.93 -2.07 7.74
CA PHE A 95 12.58 -2.22 7.21
C PHE A 95 11.58 -1.44 8.06
N GLN A 96 10.78 -0.57 7.44
CA GLN A 96 9.77 0.25 8.11
C GLN A 96 8.38 -0.07 7.56
N GLN A 97 7.44 -0.30 8.50
CA GLN A 97 6.03 -0.58 8.28
C GLN A 97 5.19 0.16 9.34
N ASP A 98 3.86 0.16 9.21
CA ASP A 98 2.98 0.72 10.22
C ASP A 98 2.73 -0.24 11.41
N LYS A 99 2.04 0.25 12.46
CA LYS A 99 1.68 -0.56 13.65
C LYS A 99 0.37 -1.33 13.49
N ASP A 100 -0.05 -1.65 12.28
CA ASP A 100 -1.28 -2.41 12.10
C ASP A 100 -1.18 -3.78 12.81
N PRO A 101 -2.24 -4.23 13.51
CA PRO A 101 -2.33 -5.56 14.10
C PRO A 101 -1.87 -6.72 13.19
N LYS A 102 -2.03 -6.59 11.86
CA LYS A 102 -1.59 -7.60 10.88
C LYS A 102 -0.06 -7.68 10.78
N HIS A 103 0.63 -6.54 10.85
CA HIS A 103 2.09 -6.41 10.77
C HIS A 103 2.78 -6.77 12.09
N THR A 104 2.10 -6.52 13.20
CA THR A 104 2.59 -6.87 14.54
C THR A 104 2.21 -8.28 14.99
N SER A 105 1.53 -9.04 14.12
CA SER A 105 1.11 -10.42 14.39
C SER A 105 2.30 -11.35 14.63
N LYS A 106 2.08 -12.43 15.40
CA LYS A 106 3.11 -13.44 15.66
C LYS A 106 3.64 -14.08 14.37
N LEU A 107 2.75 -14.27 13.39
CA LEU A 107 3.10 -14.87 12.10
C LEU A 107 4.06 -13.98 11.32
N ALA A 108 3.77 -12.68 11.22
CA ALA A 108 4.63 -11.72 10.52
C ALA A 108 6.00 -11.59 11.21
N LYS A 109 6.01 -11.47 12.55
CA LYS A 109 7.27 -11.41 13.32
C LYS A 109 8.13 -12.66 13.15
N GLN A 110 7.51 -13.84 13.17
CA GLN A 110 8.25 -15.09 12.97
C GLN A 110 8.84 -15.17 11.55
N TRP A 111 8.08 -14.74 10.54
CA TRP A 111 8.57 -14.73 9.16
C TRP A 111 9.84 -13.89 9.00
N PHE A 112 9.93 -12.71 9.63
CA PHE A 112 11.14 -11.89 9.58
C PHE A 112 12.35 -12.60 10.18
N VAL A 113 12.17 -13.29 11.31
CA VAL A 113 13.23 -14.08 11.96
C VAL A 113 13.67 -15.23 11.06
N ASP A 114 12.71 -15.95 10.46
CA ASP A 114 12.98 -17.10 9.60
C ASP A 114 13.68 -16.71 8.28
N ASN A 115 13.57 -15.45 7.86
CA ASN A 115 14.16 -14.93 6.62
C ASN A 115 15.41 -14.06 6.85
N ASN A 116 16.08 -14.21 8.00
CA ASN A 116 17.31 -13.50 8.36
C ASN A 116 17.18 -11.97 8.35
N PHE A 117 16.01 -11.42 8.65
CA PHE A 117 15.91 -10.00 8.91
C PHE A 117 16.42 -9.72 10.33
N ASN A 118 17.22 -8.67 10.48
CA ASN A 118 17.64 -8.25 11.80
C ASN A 118 16.45 -7.65 12.55
N SER A 119 16.06 -8.24 13.68
CA SER A 119 14.94 -7.78 14.49
C SER A 119 15.10 -6.34 15.00
N ASP A 120 16.34 -5.89 15.21
CA ASP A 120 16.63 -4.52 15.66
C ASP A 120 16.46 -3.50 14.53
N HIS A 121 16.40 -3.97 13.29
CA HIS A 121 16.27 -3.15 12.08
C HIS A 121 14.82 -3.11 11.55
N ILE A 122 13.87 -3.74 12.24
CA ILE A 122 12.45 -3.74 11.87
C ILE A 122 11.72 -2.71 12.74
N TYR A 123 11.22 -1.67 12.10
CA TYR A 123 10.47 -0.61 12.76
C TYR A 123 8.98 -0.72 12.41
N SER A 124 8.15 -0.65 13.45
CA SER A 124 6.71 -0.50 13.38
C SER A 124 6.33 0.68 14.26
#